data_AF-A0A2E1X2J1-F1
#
_entry.id   AF-A0A2E1X2J1-F1
#
_cell.length_a   1.000
_cell.length_b   1.000
_cell.length_c   1.000
_cell.angle_alpha   90.00
_cell.angle_beta   90.00
_cell.angle_gamma   90.00
#
_symmetry.space_group_name_H-M   'P 1'
#
loop_
_entity.id
_entity.type
_entity.pdbx_description
1 polymer ?
#
loop_
_entity_poly.entity_id
_entity_poly.type
_entity_poly.pdbx_seq_one_letter_code
_entity_poly.pdbx_strand_id
1 'polypeptide(L)'
;MRPVGDSGFTLIELLVVIAIIGVLAGLGTQMLGYANKRSSIGVAEHEIQRLVLGIETYQIDYGDFPPTSMEEEYEISGNGVDSGNESMVAHLASRARGRTYFEFSEEFLDNLDGDRLGNADLFEQMRSVFGDDQLREYLDPWGVPYVYIHNRDYGRSFSVTQEEGATTVLSGTSEKTATFHQPLRFQIWSAGPDGIHHNGAADDITSW
;
A
#
# COMPACT_ATOMS: atom_id res chain seq x y z
N MET A 1 36.36 3.48 62.40
CA MET A 1 35.48 3.55 61.22
C MET A 1 34.04 3.44 61.71
N ARG A 2 33.19 4.44 61.44
CA ARG A 2 31.75 4.40 61.77
C ARG A 2 31.00 3.80 60.57
N PRO A 3 30.15 2.77 60.75
CA PRO A 3 29.29 2.32 59.67
C PRO A 3 28.23 3.39 59.39
N VAL A 4 28.18 3.85 58.15
CA VAL A 4 27.05 4.64 57.64
C VAL A 4 25.89 3.66 57.51
N GLY A 5 24.79 3.91 58.21
CA GLY A 5 23.59 3.06 58.10
C GLY A 5 22.97 3.22 56.73
N ASP A 6 22.80 2.11 56.01
CA ASP A 6 22.03 2.08 54.77
C ASP A 6 20.56 2.32 55.11
N SER A 7 20.06 3.49 54.71
CA SER A 7 18.64 3.85 54.77
C SER A 7 17.88 2.99 53.76
N GLY A 8 17.12 2.00 54.25
CA GLY A 8 16.23 1.21 53.40
C GLY A 8 15.07 2.06 52.87
N PHE A 9 14.79 1.95 51.56
CA PHE A 9 13.63 2.58 50.94
C PHE A 9 12.32 2.07 51.53
N THR A 10 11.35 2.95 51.70
CA THR A 10 10.03 2.57 52.19
C THR A 10 9.20 1.96 51.05
N LEU A 11 8.33 1.00 51.39
CA LEU A 11 7.37 0.43 50.45
C LEU A 11 6.50 1.50 49.78
N ILE A 12 6.17 2.57 50.49
CA ILE A 12 5.35 3.66 49.98
C ILE A 12 6.11 4.51 48.94
N GLU A 13 7.42 4.74 49.12
CA GLU A 13 8.24 5.42 48.11
C GLU A 13 8.31 4.64 46.81
N LEU A 14 8.47 3.31 46.88
CA LEU A 14 8.47 2.47 45.69
C LEU A 14 7.09 2.46 45.00
N LEU A 15 6.01 2.45 45.78
CA LEU A 15 4.63 2.48 45.27
C LEU A 15 4.30 3.77 44.51
N VAL A 16 4.76 4.92 45.02
CA VAL A 16 4.55 6.21 44.34
C VAL A 16 5.32 6.28 43.03
N VAL A 17 6.56 5.75 42.99
CA VAL A 17 7.39 5.74 41.79
C VAL A 17 6.75 4.93 40.66
N ILE A 18 6.28 3.71 40.94
CA ILE A 18 5.63 2.88 39.92
C ILE A 18 4.28 3.47 39.48
N ALA A 19 3.55 4.16 40.37
CA ALA A 19 2.31 4.85 40.01
C ALA A 19 2.57 6.01 39.04
N ILE A 20 3.62 6.81 39.29
CA ILE A 20 4.02 7.91 38.39
C ILE A 20 4.48 7.34 37.03
N ILE A 21 5.29 6.27 37.03
CA ILE A 21 5.73 5.61 35.79
C ILE A 21 4.53 5.07 35.01
N GLY A 22 3.54 4.47 35.66
CA GLY A 22 2.33 3.96 35.00
C GLY A 22 1.50 5.07 34.35
N VAL A 23 1.36 6.23 35.01
CA VAL A 23 0.66 7.40 34.44
C VAL A 23 1.43 7.99 33.27
N LEU A 24 2.75 8.17 33.39
CA LEU A 24 3.58 8.71 32.32
C LEU A 24 3.66 7.78 31.11
N ALA A 25 3.76 6.47 31.34
CA ALA A 25 3.71 5.45 30.28
C ALA A 25 2.35 5.47 29.56
N GLY A 26 1.25 5.62 30.30
CA GLY A 26 -0.10 5.71 29.72
C GLY A 26 -0.34 6.96 28.86
N LEU A 27 0.29 8.09 29.19
CA LEU A 27 0.19 9.33 28.41
C LEU A 27 1.11 9.31 27.17
N GLY A 28 2.26 8.64 27.23
CA GLY A 28 3.21 8.54 26.12
C GLY A 28 2.70 7.76 24.91
N THR A 29 1.89 6.72 25.13
CA THR A 29 1.39 5.84 24.06
C THR A 29 0.39 6.55 23.14
N GLN A 30 -0.43 7.46 23.68
CA GLN A 30 -1.44 8.19 22.90
C GLN A 30 -0.81 9.22 21.94
N MET A 31 0.26 9.92 22.34
CA MET A 31 0.92 10.92 21.47
C MET A 31 1.69 10.31 20.29
N LEU A 32 2.26 9.10 20.45
CA LEU A 32 2.96 8.40 19.38
C LEU A 32 2.01 7.94 18.26
N GLY A 33 0.78 7.53 18.61
CA GLY A 33 -0.22 7.10 17.62
C GLY A 33 -0.69 8.20 16.67
N TYR A 34 -0.88 9.44 17.14
CA TYR A 34 -1.33 10.56 16.30
C TYR A 34 -0.22 11.11 15.38
N ALA A 35 1.03 11.11 15.84
CA ALA A 35 2.18 11.51 15.03
C ALA A 35 2.41 10.52 13.87
N ASN A 36 2.23 9.22 14.13
CA ASN A 36 2.30 8.19 13.10
C ASN A 36 1.22 8.39 12.03
N LYS A 37 -0.05 8.65 12.41
CA LYS A 37 -1.16 8.81 11.44
C LYS A 37 -0.97 9.97 10.45
N ARG A 38 -0.53 11.16 10.89
CA ARG A 38 -0.27 12.28 9.96
C ARG A 38 0.96 12.04 9.10
N SER A 39 1.97 11.37 9.64
CA SER A 39 3.13 10.96 8.85
C SER A 39 2.72 9.98 7.76
N SER A 40 1.86 9.00 8.08
CA SER A 40 1.35 8.00 7.13
C SER A 40 0.61 8.63 5.95
N ILE A 41 -0.24 9.65 6.18
CA ILE A 41 -0.90 10.38 5.07
C ILE A 41 0.13 10.99 4.11
N GLY A 42 1.13 11.70 4.65
CA GLY A 42 2.18 12.30 3.82
C GLY A 42 3.03 11.27 3.07
N VAL A 43 3.27 10.10 3.68
CA VAL A 43 3.95 8.98 3.02
C VAL A 43 3.08 8.44 1.88
N ALA A 44 1.79 8.21 2.11
CA ALA A 44 0.88 7.68 1.10
C ALA A 44 0.73 8.63 -0.09
N GLU A 45 0.58 9.94 0.16
CA GLU A 45 0.58 10.98 -0.88
C GLU A 45 1.89 10.95 -1.68
N HIS A 46 3.03 10.88 -1.01
CA HIS A 46 4.34 10.82 -1.65
C HIS A 46 4.51 9.56 -2.52
N GLU A 47 4.13 8.39 -2.01
CA GLU A 47 4.19 7.14 -2.76
C GLU A 47 3.27 7.17 -3.98
N ILE A 48 2.05 7.70 -3.86
CA ILE A 48 1.16 7.89 -5.02
C ILE A 48 1.82 8.77 -6.07
N GLN A 49 2.43 9.89 -5.69
CA GLN A 49 3.11 10.76 -6.67
C GLN A 49 4.28 10.04 -7.37
N ARG A 50 5.05 9.23 -6.63
CA ARG A 50 6.13 8.43 -7.22
C ARG A 50 5.57 7.36 -8.18
N LEU A 51 4.49 6.68 -7.80
CA LEU A 51 3.84 5.65 -8.62
C LEU A 51 3.29 6.28 -9.91
N VAL A 52 2.61 7.43 -9.79
CA VAL A 52 2.12 8.21 -10.94
C VAL A 52 3.27 8.52 -11.91
N LEU A 53 4.41 8.99 -11.42
CA LEU A 53 5.57 9.27 -12.25
C LEU A 53 6.12 8.01 -12.93
N GLY A 54 6.19 6.88 -12.21
CA GLY A 54 6.62 5.60 -12.76
C GLY A 54 5.69 5.13 -13.89
N ILE A 55 4.37 5.21 -13.67
CA ILE A 55 3.33 4.84 -14.63
C ILE A 55 3.35 5.74 -15.88
N GLU A 56 3.50 7.05 -15.71
CA GLU A 56 3.63 7.98 -16.84
C GLU A 56 4.91 7.71 -17.64
N THR A 57 6.02 7.40 -16.96
CA THR A 57 7.28 7.04 -17.62
C THR A 57 7.14 5.73 -18.39
N TYR A 58 6.43 4.75 -17.85
CA TYR A 58 6.08 3.52 -18.55
C TYR A 58 5.26 3.84 -19.81
N GLN A 59 4.25 4.69 -19.69
CA GLN A 59 3.39 5.08 -20.82
C GLN A 59 4.13 5.80 -21.94
N ILE A 60 5.16 6.60 -21.62
CA ILE A 60 6.03 7.21 -22.63
C ILE A 60 6.77 6.15 -23.46
N ASP A 61 7.23 5.08 -22.82
CA ASP A 61 8.01 4.05 -23.50
C ASP A 61 7.11 3.04 -24.23
N TYR A 62 6.03 2.56 -23.59
CA TYR A 62 5.16 1.51 -24.13
C TYR A 62 3.97 2.05 -24.95
N GLY A 63 3.69 3.35 -24.85
CA GLY A 63 2.59 4.01 -25.54
C GLY A 63 1.26 3.94 -24.82
N ASP A 64 1.19 3.20 -23.71
CA ASP A 64 -0.01 2.99 -22.91
C ASP A 64 0.32 2.77 -21.43
N PHE A 65 -0.63 2.97 -20.54
CA PHE A 65 -0.44 2.68 -19.11
C PHE A 65 -0.42 1.16 -18.86
N PRO A 66 0.14 0.68 -17.73
CA PRO A 66 0.02 -0.73 -17.36
C PRO A 66 -1.45 -1.18 -17.37
N PRO A 67 -1.80 -2.37 -17.88
CA PRO A 67 -3.17 -2.85 -17.86
C PRO A 67 -3.66 -3.07 -16.42
N THR A 68 -4.97 -3.02 -16.18
CA THR A 68 -5.55 -3.30 -14.84
C THR A 68 -5.43 -4.77 -14.46
N SER A 69 -5.24 -5.68 -15.41
CA SER A 69 -5.06 -7.10 -15.13
C SER A 69 -4.09 -7.69 -16.12
N MET A 70 -3.33 -8.68 -15.65
CA MET A 70 -2.42 -9.48 -16.45
C MET A 70 -3.07 -10.79 -16.94
N GLU A 71 -4.30 -11.12 -16.49
CA GLU A 71 -4.97 -12.39 -16.81
C GLU A 71 -5.14 -12.58 -18.32
N GLU A 72 -5.60 -11.55 -19.03
CA GLU A 72 -5.88 -11.61 -20.48
C GLU A 72 -4.61 -11.73 -21.32
N GLU A 73 -3.47 -11.21 -20.84
CA GLU A 73 -2.22 -11.11 -21.61
C GLU A 73 -1.20 -12.19 -21.25
N TYR A 74 -1.19 -12.68 -20.01
CA TYR A 74 -0.12 -13.51 -19.47
C TYR A 74 -0.58 -14.83 -18.83
N GLU A 75 -1.88 -15.14 -18.87
CA GLU A 75 -2.46 -16.39 -18.32
C GLU A 75 -2.00 -16.64 -16.87
N ILE A 76 -1.99 -15.58 -16.06
CA ILE A 76 -1.58 -15.66 -14.65
C ILE A 76 -2.67 -16.36 -13.84
N SER A 77 -2.27 -17.34 -13.04
CA SER A 77 -3.12 -18.09 -12.11
C SER A 77 -3.40 -17.29 -10.82
N GLY A 78 -3.67 -15.99 -10.93
CA GLY A 78 -4.17 -15.20 -9.81
C GLY A 78 -5.61 -15.61 -9.47
N ASN A 79 -6.07 -15.24 -8.28
CA ASN A 79 -7.47 -15.46 -7.87
C ASN A 79 -8.41 -14.32 -8.33
N GLY A 80 -7.86 -13.31 -9.03
CA GLY A 80 -8.54 -12.11 -9.52
C GLY A 80 -8.65 -10.97 -8.49
N VAL A 81 -8.16 -11.17 -7.27
CA VAL A 81 -7.99 -10.16 -6.23
C VAL A 81 -6.70 -9.40 -6.50
N ASP A 82 -6.66 -8.10 -6.18
CA ASP A 82 -5.50 -7.22 -6.28
C ASP A 82 -4.89 -7.08 -7.69
N SER A 83 -5.52 -7.64 -8.73
CA SER A 83 -5.04 -7.65 -10.12
C SER A 83 -4.48 -6.32 -10.65
N GLY A 84 -5.12 -5.19 -10.30
CA GLY A 84 -4.64 -3.85 -10.65
C GLY A 84 -3.30 -3.52 -10.01
N ASN A 85 -3.17 -3.82 -8.73
CA ASN A 85 -1.95 -3.61 -7.96
C ASN A 85 -0.82 -4.51 -8.48
N GLU A 86 -1.06 -5.81 -8.58
CA GLU A 86 -0.06 -6.78 -9.04
C GLU A 86 0.43 -6.46 -10.45
N SER A 87 -0.50 -6.10 -11.34
CA SER A 87 -0.17 -5.69 -12.70
C SER A 87 0.70 -4.45 -12.69
N MET A 88 0.34 -3.43 -11.93
CA MET A 88 1.17 -2.24 -11.78
C MET A 88 2.57 -2.59 -11.25
N VAL A 89 2.65 -3.40 -10.20
CA VAL A 89 3.92 -3.83 -9.59
C VAL A 89 4.78 -4.57 -10.62
N ALA A 90 4.23 -5.55 -11.33
CA ALA A 90 4.93 -6.31 -12.36
C ALA A 90 5.48 -5.41 -13.48
N HIS A 91 4.66 -4.50 -14.01
CA HIS A 91 5.05 -3.65 -15.13
C HIS A 91 6.07 -2.56 -14.74
N LEU A 92 5.93 -1.97 -13.56
CA LEU A 92 6.83 -0.91 -13.12
C LEU A 92 8.18 -1.44 -12.62
N ALA A 93 8.16 -2.64 -12.05
CA ALA A 93 9.37 -3.31 -11.59
C ALA A 93 10.12 -3.99 -12.75
N SER A 94 9.40 -4.34 -13.83
CA SER A 94 9.96 -4.91 -15.06
C SER A 94 11.15 -4.10 -15.58
N ARG A 95 12.22 -4.82 -15.93
CA ARG A 95 13.38 -4.28 -16.65
C ARG A 95 13.20 -4.37 -18.16
N ALA A 96 11.99 -4.58 -18.66
CA ALA A 96 11.73 -4.61 -20.08
C ALA A 96 12.21 -3.29 -20.72
N ARG A 97 12.97 -3.41 -21.81
CA ARG A 97 13.76 -2.32 -22.45
C ARG A 97 14.94 -1.75 -21.63
N GLY A 98 15.41 -2.47 -20.62
CA GLY A 98 16.70 -2.22 -19.94
C GLY A 98 16.65 -1.19 -18.82
N ARG A 99 15.47 -0.76 -18.39
CA ARG A 99 15.28 0.18 -17.27
C ARG A 99 14.15 -0.29 -16.35
N THR A 100 14.22 0.10 -15.09
CA THR A 100 13.13 -0.04 -14.12
C THR A 100 12.37 1.29 -14.07
N TYR A 101 11.05 1.24 -13.92
CA TYR A 101 10.19 2.44 -13.87
C TYR A 101 9.90 2.89 -12.45
N PHE A 102 9.99 1.98 -11.49
CA PHE A 102 9.80 2.27 -10.08
C PHE A 102 10.66 1.36 -9.19
N GLU A 103 11.27 1.93 -8.15
CA GLU A 103 11.97 1.19 -7.11
C GLU A 103 11.03 1.04 -5.90
N PHE A 104 10.48 -0.16 -5.74
CA PHE A 104 9.56 -0.50 -4.66
C PHE A 104 10.31 -0.65 -3.34
N SER A 105 9.80 -0.01 -2.28
CA SER A 105 10.32 -0.22 -0.93
C SER A 105 9.91 -1.63 -0.47
N GLU A 106 10.88 -2.45 -0.07
CA GLU A 106 10.61 -3.80 0.43
C GLU A 106 9.67 -3.79 1.65
N GLU A 107 9.64 -2.68 2.42
CA GLU A 107 8.76 -2.54 3.59
C GLU A 107 7.27 -2.49 3.24
N PHE A 108 6.94 -2.13 2.00
CA PHE A 108 5.58 -1.99 1.49
C PHE A 108 5.24 -3.08 0.48
N LEU A 109 6.10 -4.07 0.27
CA LEU A 109 5.80 -5.22 -0.57
C LEU A 109 5.45 -6.42 0.29
N ASP A 110 4.23 -6.91 0.16
CA ASP A 110 3.81 -8.17 0.77
C ASP A 110 3.00 -9.00 -0.24
N ASN A 111 2.79 -10.27 0.06
CA ASN A 111 1.87 -11.13 -0.68
C ASN A 111 0.78 -11.55 0.31
N LEU A 112 -0.28 -10.75 0.38
CA LEU A 112 -1.33 -10.84 1.39
C LEU A 112 -2.26 -12.05 1.15
N ASP A 113 -2.46 -12.44 -0.10
CA ASP A 113 -3.41 -13.49 -0.46
C ASP A 113 -2.75 -14.86 -0.76
N GLY A 114 -1.42 -14.91 -0.74
CA GLY A 114 -0.58 -16.09 -0.87
C GLY A 114 -0.39 -16.60 -2.29
N ASP A 115 -0.75 -15.83 -3.31
CA ASP A 115 -0.82 -16.29 -4.68
C ASP A 115 0.55 -16.28 -5.40
N ARG A 116 0.59 -16.85 -6.61
CA ARG A 116 1.83 -17.11 -7.34
C ARG A 116 1.63 -17.08 -8.84
N LEU A 117 2.71 -16.74 -9.54
CA LEU A 117 2.83 -16.86 -10.98
C LEU A 117 2.67 -18.32 -11.43
N GLY A 118 1.53 -18.62 -12.06
CA GLY A 118 1.27 -19.92 -12.67
C GLY A 118 2.03 -20.17 -13.99
N ASN A 119 2.52 -19.11 -14.64
CA ASN A 119 3.18 -19.18 -15.94
C ASN A 119 4.71 -19.11 -15.81
N ALA A 120 5.40 -20.22 -16.14
CA ALA A 120 6.85 -20.33 -16.02
C ALA A 120 7.63 -19.37 -16.92
N ASP A 121 7.11 -19.04 -18.12
CA ASP A 121 7.77 -18.12 -19.05
C ASP A 121 7.66 -16.67 -18.57
N LEU A 122 6.56 -16.32 -17.91
CA LEU A 122 6.40 -15.02 -17.26
C LEU A 122 7.27 -14.94 -16.00
N PHE A 123 7.31 -16.01 -15.21
CA PHE A 123 8.22 -16.10 -14.07
C PHE A 123 9.67 -15.85 -14.49
N GLU A 124 10.17 -16.45 -15.58
CA GLU A 124 11.53 -16.17 -16.05
C GLU A 124 11.75 -14.70 -16.48
N GLN A 125 10.72 -14.03 -17.01
CA GLN A 125 10.78 -12.59 -17.30
C GLN A 125 10.82 -11.74 -16.02
N MET A 126 10.04 -12.12 -15.01
CA MET A 126 9.89 -11.42 -13.74
C MET A 126 10.96 -11.81 -12.70
N ARG A 127 11.70 -12.91 -12.92
CA ARG A 127 12.72 -13.46 -12.02
C ARG A 127 13.80 -12.44 -11.68
N SER A 128 14.19 -11.61 -12.65
CA SER A 128 15.20 -10.57 -12.43
C SER A 128 14.76 -9.46 -11.48
N VAL A 129 13.45 -9.37 -11.22
CA VAL A 129 12.80 -8.31 -10.48
C VAL A 129 12.40 -8.80 -9.09
N PHE A 130 11.64 -9.89 -9.00
CA PHE A 130 11.12 -10.40 -7.72
C PHE A 130 11.97 -11.52 -7.13
N GLY A 131 12.84 -12.16 -7.93
CA GLY A 131 13.68 -13.28 -7.48
C GLY A 131 12.91 -14.58 -7.18
N ASP A 132 11.59 -14.51 -7.06
CA ASP A 132 10.65 -15.59 -6.76
C ASP A 132 9.37 -15.49 -7.62
N ASP A 133 8.48 -16.46 -7.45
CA ASP A 133 7.22 -16.63 -8.17
C ASP A 133 6.03 -15.97 -7.47
N GLN A 134 6.26 -15.18 -6.43
CA GLN A 134 5.19 -14.54 -5.68
C GLN A 134 4.70 -13.31 -6.46
N LEU A 135 3.38 -13.18 -6.62
CA LEU A 135 2.81 -11.86 -6.91
C LEU A 135 2.79 -11.11 -5.58
N ARG A 136 3.18 -9.84 -5.62
CA ARG A 136 3.29 -9.02 -4.41
C ARG A 136 2.49 -7.76 -4.65
N GLU A 137 1.70 -7.40 -3.66
CA GLU A 137 0.99 -6.14 -3.61
C GLU A 137 1.91 -5.07 -3.02
N TYR A 138 1.86 -3.89 -3.62
CA TYR A 138 2.38 -2.70 -2.99
C TYR A 138 1.35 -2.10 -2.05
N LEU A 139 1.71 -2.02 -0.78
CA LEU A 139 0.85 -1.62 0.32
C LEU A 139 1.02 -0.14 0.64
N ASP A 140 -0.06 0.47 1.09
CA ASP A 140 -0.04 1.79 1.69
C ASP A 140 0.50 1.74 3.14
N PRO A 141 0.71 2.90 3.79
CA PRO A 141 1.25 2.96 5.15
C PRO A 141 0.37 2.31 6.24
N TRP A 142 -0.84 1.89 5.91
CA TRP A 142 -1.75 1.16 6.79
C TRP A 142 -1.77 -0.34 6.49
N GLY A 143 -0.98 -0.80 5.53
CA GLY A 143 -0.87 -2.21 5.14
C GLY A 143 -1.97 -2.66 4.19
N VAL A 144 -2.67 -1.73 3.54
CA VAL A 144 -3.72 -2.03 2.57
C VAL A 144 -3.18 -1.84 1.16
N PRO A 145 -3.42 -2.76 0.21
CA PRO A 145 -2.97 -2.59 -1.16
C PRO A 145 -3.47 -1.28 -1.78
N TYR A 146 -2.58 -0.59 -2.50
CA TYR A 146 -3.03 0.48 -3.40
C TYR A 146 -3.97 -0.09 -4.46
N VAL A 147 -5.01 0.67 -4.83
CA VAL A 147 -5.85 0.31 -5.97
C VAL A 147 -5.36 1.05 -7.21
N TYR A 148 -5.17 0.33 -8.30
CA TYR A 148 -4.83 0.87 -9.61
C TYR A 148 -5.86 0.41 -10.65
N ILE A 149 -6.40 1.34 -11.45
CA ILE A 149 -7.34 1.04 -12.53
C ILE A 149 -6.98 1.87 -13.77
N HIS A 150 -6.75 1.20 -14.89
CA HIS A 150 -6.58 1.83 -16.20
C HIS A 150 -7.93 2.39 -16.70
N ASN A 151 -7.96 3.56 -17.35
CA ASN A 151 -9.21 4.14 -17.86
C ASN A 151 -10.05 3.26 -18.80
N ARG A 152 -9.45 2.29 -19.51
CA ARG A 152 -10.19 1.35 -20.38
C ARG A 152 -11.16 0.47 -19.59
N ASP A 153 -10.90 0.31 -18.29
CA ASP A 153 -11.62 -0.56 -17.39
C ASP A 153 -12.54 0.21 -16.41
N TYR A 154 -12.65 1.53 -16.54
CA TYR A 154 -13.58 2.30 -15.72
C TYR A 154 -15.02 1.79 -15.89
N GLY A 155 -15.71 1.64 -14.76
CA GLY A 155 -17.03 1.03 -14.67
C GLY A 155 -17.03 -0.50 -14.53
N ARG A 156 -15.88 -1.18 -14.62
CA ARG A 156 -15.72 -2.58 -14.18
C ARG A 156 -15.49 -2.64 -12.67
N SER A 157 -15.84 -3.77 -12.08
CA SER A 157 -15.61 -4.09 -10.68
C SER A 157 -14.36 -4.93 -10.51
N PHE A 158 -13.58 -4.63 -9.47
CA PHE A 158 -12.35 -5.33 -9.11
C PHE A 158 -12.41 -5.76 -7.65
N SER A 159 -11.73 -6.85 -7.32
CA SER A 159 -11.60 -7.32 -5.95
C SER A 159 -10.25 -6.92 -5.38
N VAL A 160 -10.21 -6.45 -4.13
CA VAL A 160 -8.98 -5.97 -3.46
C VAL A 160 -8.94 -6.51 -2.04
N THR A 161 -7.77 -6.94 -1.58
CA THR A 161 -7.59 -7.49 -0.23
C THR A 161 -7.78 -6.44 0.86
N GLN A 162 -8.54 -6.79 1.90
CA GLN A 162 -8.70 -6.00 3.13
C GLN A 162 -8.71 -6.92 4.36
N GLU A 163 -8.66 -6.33 5.57
CA GLU A 163 -8.55 -7.04 6.86
C GLU A 163 -9.64 -8.11 7.07
N GLU A 164 -10.88 -7.86 6.63
CA GLU A 164 -12.02 -8.79 6.77
C GLU A 164 -12.24 -9.68 5.52
N GLY A 165 -11.34 -9.62 4.54
CA GLY A 165 -11.41 -10.34 3.27
C GLY A 165 -11.48 -9.40 2.05
N ALA A 166 -11.56 -9.99 0.85
CA ALA A 166 -11.58 -9.21 -0.38
C ALA A 166 -12.86 -8.37 -0.50
N THR A 167 -12.71 -7.07 -0.77
CA THR A 167 -13.82 -6.16 -1.05
C THR A 167 -13.93 -5.85 -2.54
N THR A 168 -15.09 -5.39 -3.00
CA THR A 168 -15.27 -4.92 -4.37
C THR A 168 -15.07 -3.42 -4.46
N VAL A 169 -14.22 -2.99 -5.39
CA VAL A 169 -13.95 -1.59 -5.71
C VAL A 169 -14.36 -1.26 -7.14
N LEU A 170 -14.57 0.04 -7.39
CA LEU A 170 -14.95 0.64 -8.65
C LEU A 170 -14.08 1.88 -8.91
N SER A 171 -13.97 2.29 -10.17
CA SER A 171 -13.38 3.59 -10.52
C SER A 171 -14.21 4.74 -9.93
N GLY A 172 -13.53 5.68 -9.28
CA GLY A 172 -14.11 6.89 -8.69
C GLY A 172 -14.72 7.85 -9.72
N THR A 173 -15.79 8.51 -9.32
CA THR A 173 -16.55 9.48 -10.14
C THR A 173 -16.73 10.80 -9.42
N SER A 174 -16.71 11.89 -10.17
CA SER A 174 -16.96 13.22 -9.65
C SER A 174 -18.45 13.47 -9.43
N GLU A 175 -18.85 13.77 -8.20
CA GLU A 175 -20.24 14.15 -7.87
C GLU A 175 -20.73 15.39 -8.65
N LYS A 176 -19.81 16.27 -9.03
CA LYS A 176 -20.14 17.54 -9.73
C LYS A 176 -20.48 17.35 -11.20
N THR A 177 -19.82 16.38 -11.85
CA THR A 177 -19.89 16.20 -13.31
C THR A 177 -20.54 14.87 -13.71
N ALA A 178 -20.70 13.95 -12.75
CA ALA A 178 -21.14 12.57 -12.99
C ALA A 178 -20.26 11.83 -14.01
N THR A 179 -18.98 12.21 -14.13
CA THR A 179 -17.99 11.52 -14.96
C THR A 179 -16.86 10.94 -14.11
N PHE A 180 -16.12 9.98 -14.66
CA PHE A 180 -14.94 9.42 -14.00
C PHE A 180 -13.88 10.49 -13.73
N HIS A 181 -13.19 10.36 -12.59
CA HIS A 181 -11.97 11.12 -12.37
C HIS A 181 -10.88 10.68 -13.35
N GLN A 182 -10.10 11.65 -13.83
CA GLN A 182 -9.03 11.43 -14.83
C GLN A 182 -9.47 10.52 -16.00
N PRO A 183 -10.50 10.89 -16.79
CA PRO A 183 -11.12 10.00 -17.79
C PRO A 183 -10.19 9.56 -18.92
N LEU A 184 -9.08 10.26 -19.12
CA LEU A 184 -8.07 9.98 -20.16
C LEU A 184 -6.78 9.38 -19.60
N ARG A 185 -6.75 8.99 -18.32
CA ARG A 185 -5.54 8.48 -17.64
C ARG A 185 -5.77 7.12 -16.98
N PHE A 186 -5.43 7.02 -15.71
CA PHE A 186 -5.65 5.91 -14.80
C PHE A 186 -6.05 6.51 -13.46
N GLN A 187 -6.62 5.69 -12.59
CA GLN A 187 -6.89 6.05 -11.21
C GLN A 187 -5.99 5.22 -10.32
N ILE A 188 -5.40 5.87 -9.32
CA ILE A 188 -4.66 5.20 -8.25
C ILE A 188 -5.00 5.86 -6.92
N TRP A 189 -5.22 5.06 -5.88
CA TRP A 189 -5.50 5.56 -4.54
C TRP A 189 -5.10 4.57 -3.43
N SER A 190 -4.92 5.09 -2.22
CA SER A 190 -4.79 4.33 -0.96
C SER A 190 -6.11 4.38 -0.20
N ALA A 191 -6.39 3.35 0.59
CA ALA A 191 -7.56 3.28 1.47
C ALA A 191 -7.56 4.36 2.57
N GLY A 192 -6.39 4.92 2.87
CA GLY A 192 -6.29 5.93 3.90
C GLY A 192 -6.36 5.38 5.33
N PRO A 193 -6.48 6.29 6.32
CA PRO A 193 -6.40 5.96 7.75
C PRO A 193 -7.41 4.95 8.30
N ASP A 194 -8.57 4.79 7.67
CA ASP A 194 -9.58 3.80 8.09
C ASP A 194 -9.35 2.40 7.51
N GLY A 195 -8.48 2.27 6.51
CA GLY A 195 -8.13 1.02 5.86
C GLY A 195 -9.22 0.46 4.92
N ILE A 196 -10.24 1.26 4.59
CA ILE A 196 -11.37 0.86 3.76
C ILE A 196 -11.37 1.67 2.46
N HIS A 197 -11.35 0.98 1.31
CA HIS A 197 -11.53 1.66 0.03
C HIS A 197 -12.96 2.22 -0.15
N HIS A 198 -13.05 3.53 -0.37
CA HIS A 198 -14.27 4.26 -0.69
C HIS A 198 -14.33 4.71 -2.17
N ASN A 199 -13.57 4.05 -3.04
CA ASN A 199 -13.45 4.36 -4.48
C ASN A 199 -12.96 5.79 -4.77
N GLY A 200 -12.00 6.24 -3.97
CA GLY A 200 -11.40 7.57 -3.98
C GLY A 200 -12.28 8.66 -3.37
N ALA A 201 -13.07 8.29 -2.37
CA ALA A 201 -13.89 9.19 -1.57
C ALA A 201 -13.52 9.09 -0.07
N ALA A 202 -14.27 9.78 0.79
CA ALA A 202 -14.03 9.79 2.25
C ALA A 202 -12.57 10.18 2.61
N ASP A 203 -11.81 9.28 3.24
CA ASP A 203 -10.40 9.47 3.61
C ASP A 203 -9.41 8.75 2.70
N ASP A 204 -9.87 8.16 1.59
CA ASP A 204 -9.00 7.66 0.53
C ASP A 204 -8.06 8.77 0.06
N ILE A 205 -6.79 8.42 -0.16
CA ILE A 205 -5.80 9.35 -0.69
C ILE A 205 -5.67 9.07 -2.18
N THR A 206 -6.01 10.06 -3.01
CA THR A 206 -6.16 9.91 -4.46
C THR A 206 -5.09 10.66 -5.24
N SER A 207 -4.93 10.32 -6.52
CA SER A 207 -4.09 11.08 -7.45
C SER A 207 -4.80 12.26 -8.15
N TRP A 208 -6.06 12.57 -7.79
CA TRP A 208 -6.93 13.54 -8.47
C TRP A 208 -7.63 14.52 -7.54
#